data_AF-A0A165U7J1-F1
#
_entry.id   AF-A0A165U7J1-F1
#
_cell.length_a   1.000
_cell.length_b   1.000
_cell.length_c   1.000
_cell.angle_alpha   90.00
_cell.angle_beta   90.00
_cell.angle_gamma   90.00
#
_symmetry.space_group_name_H-M   'P 1'
#
loop_
_entity.id
_entity.type
_entity.pdbx_description
1 polymer ?
#
loop_
_entity_poly.entity_id
_entity_poly.type
_entity_poly.pdbx_seq_one_letter_code
_entity_poly.pdbx_strand_id
1 'polypeptide(L)'
;MRQLSRLPVSPPPIVQLHIRDQAGNPVNEDLELPFLVAHLGIFTEDGKTPLNAVPSPRGDSTPMRLLYGTIVSSPHYLRNLQGKKGVYFLFPDVSVRWRGRYRLSISLMRLSRQDNSDLASVVGVGGQGTILTEQGARMYTFSSSLSNSSLQSPGP
;
A
#
# COMPACT_ATOMS: atom_id res chain seq x y z
N MET A 1 -29.67 -3.35 10.98
CA MET A 1 -28.49 -2.47 11.03
C MET A 1 -27.88 -2.36 9.64
N ARG A 2 -28.18 -1.29 8.91
CA ARG A 2 -27.67 -1.07 7.55
C ARG A 2 -26.76 0.15 7.59
N GLN A 3 -25.50 -0.02 7.19
CA GLN A 3 -24.79 0.87 6.25
C GLN A 3 -23.33 0.41 6.14
N LEU A 4 -23.07 -0.43 5.14
CA LEU A 4 -21.74 -0.64 4.59
C LEU A 4 -21.32 0.64 3.85
N SER A 5 -20.87 1.66 4.57
CA SER A 5 -20.09 2.75 3.97
C SER A 5 -18.62 2.43 4.21
N ARG A 6 -17.98 1.79 3.25
CA ARG A 6 -16.51 1.74 3.23
C ARG A 6 -16.01 3.18 3.21
N LEU A 7 -15.06 3.50 4.07
CA LEU A 7 -14.58 4.87 4.25
C LEU A 7 -13.37 5.09 3.34
N PRO A 8 -13.49 5.90 2.28
CA PRO A 8 -12.38 6.09 1.34
C PRO A 8 -11.20 6.78 2.03
N VAL A 9 -10.00 6.34 1.67
CA VAL A 9 -8.77 7.05 2.00
C VAL A 9 -8.69 8.27 1.10
N SER A 10 -8.73 9.46 1.70
CA SER A 10 -8.65 10.73 0.97
C SER A 10 -7.60 11.64 1.59
N PRO A 11 -6.67 12.22 0.80
CA PRO A 11 -6.48 11.98 -0.63
C PRO A 11 -5.96 10.55 -0.92
N PRO A 12 -6.12 10.03 -2.16
CA PRO A 12 -5.58 8.74 -2.54
C PRO A 12 -4.06 8.64 -2.29
N PRO A 13 -3.55 7.54 -1.73
CA PRO A 13 -2.12 7.38 -1.55
C PRO A 13 -1.36 7.32 -2.88
N ILE A 14 -0.29 8.11 -2.96
CA ILE A 14 0.66 8.15 -4.08
C ILE A 14 2.05 8.02 -3.48
N VAL A 15 2.85 7.13 -4.04
CA VAL A 15 4.18 6.79 -3.53
C VAL A 15 5.18 6.94 -4.64
N GLN A 16 6.30 7.61 -4.37
CA GLN A 16 7.40 7.70 -5.32
C GLN A 16 8.46 6.65 -4.98
N LEU A 17 8.93 5.92 -5.99
CA LEU A 17 10.08 5.03 -5.87
C LEU A 17 11.38 5.82 -6.06
N HIS A 18 12.33 5.62 -5.16
CA HIS A 18 13.71 6.11 -5.29
C HIS A 18 14.66 4.94 -5.06
N ILE A 19 15.26 4.43 -6.14
CA ILE A 19 16.33 3.44 -6.03
C ILE A 19 17.68 4.15 -6.03
N ARG A 20 18.52 3.81 -5.05
CA ARG A 20 19.87 4.33 -4.92
C ARG A 20 20.86 3.18 -4.72
N ASP A 21 22.07 3.32 -5.26
CA ASP A 21 23.18 2.42 -4.97
C ASP A 21 23.74 2.67 -3.55
N GLN A 22 24.75 1.88 -3.16
CA GLN A 22 25.42 2.05 -1.87
C GLN A 22 26.13 3.42 -1.72
N ALA A 23 26.47 4.05 -2.84
CA ALA A 23 27.06 5.39 -2.87
C ALA A 23 26.00 6.51 -2.91
N GLY A 24 24.70 6.17 -2.93
CA GLY A 24 23.59 7.11 -2.97
C GLY A 24 23.21 7.61 -4.38
N ASN A 25 23.85 7.11 -5.44
CA ASN A 25 23.55 7.50 -6.81
C ASN A 25 22.27 6.82 -7.31
N PRO A 26 21.47 7.50 -8.16
CA PRO A 26 20.30 6.89 -8.77
C PRO A 26 20.72 5.74 -9.70
N VAL A 27 20.03 4.61 -9.61
CA VAL A 27 20.28 3.42 -10.44
C VAL A 27 19.24 3.36 -11.56
N ASN A 28 19.65 2.92 -12.76
CA ASN A 28 18.70 2.63 -13.83
C ASN A 28 17.92 1.35 -13.50
N GLU A 29 16.61 1.48 -13.40
CA GLU A 29 15.67 0.50 -12.86
C GLU A 29 14.81 -0.18 -13.94
N ASP A 30 14.98 0.18 -15.22
CA ASP A 30 14.09 -0.22 -16.32
C ASP A 30 13.92 -1.74 -16.45
N LEU A 31 14.96 -2.52 -16.16
CA LEU A 31 14.92 -3.99 -16.24
C LEU A 31 14.21 -4.66 -15.05
N GLU A 32 14.19 -3.97 -13.90
CA GLU A 32 13.68 -4.48 -12.62
C GLU A 32 12.23 -4.04 -12.37
N LEU A 33 11.84 -2.86 -12.84
CA LEU A 33 10.50 -2.28 -12.64
C LEU A 33 9.35 -3.23 -12.98
N PRO A 34 9.36 -4.01 -14.07
CA PRO A 34 8.25 -4.92 -14.39
C PRO A 34 8.01 -5.98 -13.31
N PHE A 35 9.00 -6.26 -12.47
CA PHE A 35 8.94 -7.24 -11.40
C PHE A 35 8.66 -6.59 -10.03
N LEU A 36 8.54 -5.27 -9.95
CA LEU A 36 8.24 -4.58 -8.70
C LEU A 36 6.74 -4.37 -8.52
N VAL A 37 6.27 -4.59 -7.29
CA VAL A 37 4.88 -4.39 -6.88
C VAL A 37 4.86 -3.74 -5.51
N ALA A 38 4.05 -2.70 -5.32
CA ALA A 38 3.80 -2.11 -4.01
C ALA A 38 2.47 -2.58 -3.44
N HIS A 39 2.46 -2.96 -2.16
CA HIS A 39 1.26 -3.39 -1.43
C HIS A 39 1.00 -2.48 -0.23
N LEU A 40 -0.24 -2.04 -0.06
CA LEU A 40 -0.69 -1.29 1.11
C LEU A 40 -1.06 -2.22 2.26
N GLY A 41 -0.41 -2.04 3.40
CA GLY A 41 -0.79 -2.62 4.67
C GLY A 41 -1.54 -1.62 5.55
N ILE A 42 -2.16 -2.13 6.60
CA ILE A 42 -2.76 -1.33 7.67
C ILE A 42 -2.29 -1.82 9.03
N PHE A 43 -1.96 -0.87 9.90
CA PHE A 43 -1.47 -1.11 11.25
C PHE A 43 -2.32 -0.33 12.25
N THR A 44 -2.24 -0.75 13.51
CA THR A 44 -2.70 0.02 14.66
C THR A 44 -2.09 1.42 14.68
N GLU A 45 -2.70 2.32 15.46
CA GLU A 45 -2.26 3.71 15.60
C GLU A 45 -0.78 3.84 16.02
N ASP A 46 -0.30 2.95 16.89
CA ASP A 46 1.10 2.90 17.32
C ASP A 46 2.05 2.32 16.25
N GLY A 47 1.52 1.78 15.16
CA GLY A 47 2.26 1.21 14.05
C GLY A 47 2.89 -0.16 14.33
N LYS A 48 2.53 -0.81 15.44
CA LYS A 48 3.20 -2.06 15.86
C LYS A 48 2.46 -3.32 15.43
N THR A 49 1.14 -3.28 15.38
CA THR A 49 0.33 -4.48 15.12
C THR A 49 -0.32 -4.39 13.73
N PRO A 50 -0.04 -5.35 12.83
CA PRO A 50 -0.70 -5.40 11.53
C PRO A 50 -2.18 -5.77 11.69
N LEU A 51 -3.05 -5.08 10.94
CA LEU A 51 -4.50 -5.26 10.94
C LEU A 51 -5.03 -5.80 9.59
N ASN A 52 -4.15 -6.46 8.83
CA ASN A 52 -4.50 -7.02 7.51
C ASN A 52 -5.56 -8.14 7.60
N ALA A 53 -5.60 -8.85 8.73
CA ALA A 53 -6.54 -9.91 9.05
C ALA A 53 -6.93 -9.78 10.54
N VAL A 54 -8.14 -9.30 10.82
CA VAL A 54 -8.69 -9.17 12.17
C VAL A 54 -9.74 -10.25 12.44
N PRO A 55 -9.89 -10.73 13.69
CA PRO A 55 -10.95 -11.66 14.05
C PRO A 55 -12.34 -11.13 13.67
N SER A 56 -13.21 -12.01 13.19
CA SER A 56 -14.59 -11.63 12.90
C SER A 56 -15.33 -11.33 14.21
N PRO A 57 -15.99 -10.16 14.34
CA PRO A 57 -16.81 -9.84 15.51
C PRO A 57 -18.07 -10.71 15.59
N ARG A 58 -18.35 -11.53 14.56
CA ARG A 58 -19.45 -12.50 14.54
C ARG A 58 -19.07 -13.85 15.13
N GLY A 59 -17.82 -14.02 15.59
CA GLY A 59 -17.33 -15.27 16.17
C GLY A 59 -17.10 -16.39 15.15
N ASP A 60 -17.17 -16.08 13.85
CA ASP A 60 -16.75 -17.02 12.82
C ASP A 60 -15.22 -17.10 12.73
N SER A 61 -14.70 -18.25 12.28
CA SER A 61 -13.26 -18.50 12.14
C SER A 61 -12.65 -17.82 10.92
N THR A 62 -13.41 -17.00 10.17
CA THR A 62 -12.91 -16.37 8.94
C THR A 62 -12.28 -15.01 9.26
N PRO A 63 -10.97 -14.83 9.03
CA PRO A 63 -10.33 -13.55 9.26
C PRO A 63 -10.89 -12.50 8.31
N MET A 64 -11.18 -11.32 8.86
CA MET A 64 -11.76 -10.21 8.12
C MET A 64 -10.69 -9.19 7.77
N ARG A 65 -10.74 -8.67 6.53
CA ARG A 65 -9.84 -7.59 6.10
C ARG A 65 -10.40 -6.23 6.47
N LEU A 66 -9.52 -5.34 6.90
CA LEU A 66 -9.87 -3.97 7.24
C LEU A 66 -9.72 -3.01 6.03
N LEU A 67 -8.71 -3.23 5.19
CA LEU A 67 -8.53 -2.51 3.92
C LEU A 67 -9.28 -3.18 2.76
N TYR A 68 -9.82 -2.34 1.87
CA TYR A 68 -10.56 -2.71 0.66
C TYR A 68 -10.14 -1.86 -0.53
N GLY A 69 -10.47 -2.36 -1.72
CA GLY A 69 -10.21 -1.71 -3.00
C GLY A 69 -8.88 -2.16 -3.60
N THR A 70 -8.24 -1.27 -4.34
CA THR A 70 -6.94 -1.46 -4.99
C THR A 70 -5.82 -1.21 -3.98
N ILE A 71 -5.44 -2.27 -3.26
CA ILE A 71 -4.35 -2.25 -2.26
C ILE A 71 -2.99 -2.68 -2.84
N VAL A 72 -2.93 -3.00 -4.12
CA VAL A 72 -1.71 -3.40 -4.85
C VAL A 72 -1.56 -2.48 -6.05
N SER A 73 -0.34 -1.99 -6.31
CA SER A 73 -0.02 -1.16 -7.46
C SER A 73 1.25 -1.66 -8.16
N SER A 74 1.22 -1.62 -9.48
CA SER A 74 2.42 -1.69 -10.33
C SER A 74 3.10 -0.31 -10.42
N PRO A 75 4.36 -0.23 -10.86
CA PRO A 75 5.04 1.05 -11.06
C PRO A 75 4.56 1.76 -12.33
N HIS A 76 4.47 3.09 -12.27
CA HIS A 76 4.08 3.96 -13.37
C HIS A 76 5.07 5.12 -13.52
N TYR A 77 5.55 5.37 -14.75
CA TYR A 77 6.30 6.59 -15.04
C TYR A 77 5.35 7.76 -15.16
N LEU A 78 5.49 8.73 -14.26
CA LEU A 78 4.70 9.96 -14.26
C LEU A 78 5.61 11.18 -14.15
N ARG A 79 5.02 12.35 -14.34
CA ARG A 79 5.65 13.63 -14.00
C ARG A 79 4.96 14.19 -12.77
N ASN A 80 5.75 14.70 -11.83
CA ASN A 80 5.19 15.45 -10.70
C ASN A 80 4.69 16.84 -11.15
N LEU A 81 4.17 17.61 -10.19
CA LEU A 81 3.65 18.97 -10.44
C LEU A 81 4.72 19.96 -10.94
N GLN A 82 6.02 19.64 -10.75
CA GLN A 82 7.15 20.41 -11.27
C GLN A 82 7.65 19.90 -12.63
N GLY A 83 6.96 18.94 -13.25
CA GLY A 83 7.34 18.36 -14.55
C GLY A 83 8.47 17.33 -14.49
N LYS A 84 9.02 17.02 -13.30
CA LYS A 84 10.09 16.04 -13.12
C LYS A 84 9.55 14.62 -13.26
N LYS A 85 10.17 13.82 -14.13
CA LYS A 85 9.86 12.41 -14.30
C LYS A 85 10.25 11.60 -13.05
N GLY A 86 9.46 10.59 -12.72
CA GLY A 86 9.75 9.62 -11.68
C GLY A 86 8.85 8.40 -11.79
N VAL A 87 9.17 7.35 -11.01
CA VAL A 87 8.35 6.15 -10.90
C VAL A 87 7.45 6.26 -9.67
N TYR A 88 6.16 5.96 -9.87
CA TYR A 88 5.13 6.09 -8.85
C TYR A 88 4.26 4.85 -8.74
N PHE A 89 3.81 4.55 -7.53
CA PHE A 89 2.74 3.61 -7.23
C PHE A 89 1.49 4.39 -6.83
N LEU A 90 0.35 4.03 -7.40
CA LEU A 90 -0.92 4.75 -7.24
C LEU A 90 -1.95 3.83 -6.60
N PHE A 91 -2.64 4.36 -5.58
CA PHE A 91 -3.71 3.63 -4.90
C PHE A 91 -5.01 4.46 -4.97
N PRO A 92 -5.66 4.54 -6.15
CA PRO A 92 -6.76 5.47 -6.40
C PRO A 92 -8.06 5.11 -5.67
N ASP A 93 -8.24 3.83 -5.32
CA ASP A 93 -9.44 3.32 -4.67
C ASP A 93 -9.04 2.48 -3.46
N VAL A 94 -8.85 3.14 -2.31
CA VAL A 94 -8.58 2.46 -1.03
C VAL A 94 -9.65 2.87 -0.06
N SER A 95 -10.21 1.91 0.66
CA SER A 95 -11.18 2.19 1.71
C SER A 95 -10.95 1.33 2.95
N VAL A 96 -11.35 1.86 4.11
CA VAL A 96 -11.31 1.16 5.39
C VAL A 96 -12.70 0.73 5.81
N ARG A 97 -12.83 -0.48 6.35
CA ARG A 97 -14.12 -1.04 6.78
C ARG A 97 -14.72 -0.29 7.96
N TRP A 98 -13.87 0.10 8.91
CA TRP A 98 -14.26 0.63 10.20
C TRP A 98 -13.60 1.96 10.50
N ARG A 99 -14.27 2.72 11.35
CA ARG A 99 -13.76 4.00 11.88
C ARG A 99 -12.67 3.72 12.88
N GLY A 100 -11.67 4.59 12.91
CA GLY A 100 -10.53 4.44 13.80
C GLY A 100 -9.35 5.28 13.34
N ARG A 101 -8.29 5.18 14.13
CA ARG A 101 -6.97 5.75 13.83
C ARG A 101 -6.06 4.61 13.45
N TYR A 102 -5.48 4.71 12.25
CA TYR A 102 -4.65 3.66 11.68
C TYR A 102 -3.43 4.29 11.01
N ARG A 103 -2.37 3.50 10.90
CA ARG A 103 -1.26 3.80 9.99
C ARG A 103 -1.36 2.90 8.78
N LEU A 104 -1.18 3.47 7.60
CA LEU A 104 -0.98 2.65 6.41
C LEU A 104 0.50 2.26 6.35
N SER A 105 0.85 1.12 5.78
CA SER A 105 2.23 0.79 5.42
C SER A 105 2.32 0.49 3.93
N ILE A 106 3.53 0.52 3.39
CA ILE A 106 3.79 0.22 1.99
C ILE A 106 4.93 -0.77 1.94
N SER A 107 4.64 -1.96 1.43
CA SER A 107 5.63 -3.01 1.22
C SER A 107 5.95 -3.06 -0.27
N LEU A 108 7.21 -2.81 -0.63
CA LEU A 108 7.72 -3.04 -1.97
C LEU A 108 8.18 -4.50 -2.09
N MET A 109 7.65 -5.20 -3.07
CA MET A 109 7.95 -6.60 -3.34
C MET A 109 8.56 -6.74 -4.72
N ARG A 110 9.50 -7.66 -4.85
CA ARG A 110 10.05 -8.14 -6.12
C ARG A 110 9.46 -9.52 -6.43
N LEU A 111 8.79 -9.63 -7.56
CA LEU A 111 8.32 -10.90 -8.10
C LEU A 111 9.51 -11.70 -8.61
N SER A 112 9.45 -13.03 -8.47
CA SER A 112 10.47 -13.92 -8.99
C SER A 112 10.51 -13.84 -10.51
N ARG A 113 11.73 -13.74 -11.07
CA ARG A 113 11.96 -13.99 -12.48
C ARG A 113 11.94 -15.49 -12.68
N GLN A 114 11.01 -15.99 -13.49
CA GLN A 114 11.19 -17.30 -14.11
C GLN A 114 12.24 -17.13 -15.20
N ASP A 115 13.51 -17.13 -14.82
CA ASP A 115 14.60 -17.26 -15.77
C ASP A 115 14.58 -18.73 -16.26
N ASN A 116 14.28 -18.94 -17.54
CA ASN A 116 14.25 -20.26 -18.18
C ASN A 116 15.63 -20.96 -18.25
N SER A 117 16.63 -20.50 -17.49
CA SER A 117 17.94 -21.13 -17.38
C SER A 117 17.98 -22.34 -16.44
N ASP A 118 16.97 -22.52 -15.57
CA ASP A 118 16.93 -23.63 -14.61
C ASP A 118 15.81 -24.63 -14.94
N LEU A 119 15.89 -25.26 -16.12
CA LEU A 119 15.08 -26.44 -16.47
C LEU A 119 15.36 -27.67 -15.56
N ALA A 120 16.25 -27.54 -14.57
CA ALA A 120 16.55 -28.58 -13.57
C ALA A 120 15.66 -28.52 -12.31
N SER A 121 14.73 -27.56 -12.17
CA SER A 121 13.87 -27.43 -10.99
C SER A 121 12.38 -27.65 -11.29
N VAL A 122 12.06 -28.65 -12.12
CA VAL A 122 10.70 -29.22 -12.11
C VAL A 122 10.56 -30.07 -10.84
N VAL A 123 10.10 -29.42 -9.76
CA VAL A 123 9.27 -29.92 -8.63
C VAL A 123 9.51 -28.98 -7.45
N GLY A 124 8.60 -28.02 -7.22
CA GLY A 124 8.70 -27.12 -6.05
C GLY A 124 7.84 -25.87 -6.11
N VAL A 125 6.52 -26.05 -5.95
CA VAL A 125 5.50 -25.12 -5.39
C VAL A 125 5.90 -23.64 -5.17
N GLY A 126 5.30 -22.74 -5.98
CA GLY A 126 4.91 -21.38 -5.58
C GLY A 126 6.06 -20.38 -5.32
N GLY A 127 6.55 -19.73 -6.39
CA GLY A 127 7.51 -18.64 -6.25
C GLY A 127 6.92 -17.44 -5.49
N GLN A 128 7.18 -17.37 -4.18
CA GLN A 128 6.86 -16.19 -3.38
C GLN A 128 7.80 -15.04 -3.76
N GLY A 129 7.25 -13.85 -4.04
CA GLY A 129 8.04 -12.65 -4.22
C GLY A 129 8.77 -12.25 -2.93
N THR A 130 9.92 -11.61 -3.05
CA THR A 130 10.72 -11.14 -1.90
C THR A 130 10.32 -9.72 -1.53
N ILE A 131 10.09 -9.44 -0.24
CA ILE A 131 9.88 -8.08 0.25
C ILE A 131 11.23 -7.35 0.26
N LEU A 132 11.35 -6.27 -0.52
CA LEU A 132 12.57 -5.46 -0.61
C LEU A 132 12.65 -4.39 0.46
N THR A 133 11.51 -3.79 0.80
CA THR A 133 11.42 -2.79 1.87
C THR A 133 9.98 -2.65 2.32
N GLU A 134 9.78 -2.39 3.61
CA GLU A 134 8.50 -1.95 4.14
C GLU A 134 8.70 -0.58 4.80
N GLN A 135 7.88 0.39 4.38
CA GLN A 135 7.87 1.73 4.94
C GLN A 135 6.51 2.01 5.58
N GLY A 136 6.53 2.36 6.87
CA GLY A 136 5.34 2.81 7.58
C GLY A 136 4.91 4.18 7.07
N ALA A 137 3.68 4.27 6.57
CA ALA A 137 3.08 5.50 6.07
C ALA A 137 2.26 6.21 7.15
N ARG A 138 1.95 7.46 6.81
CA ARG A 138 1.29 8.51 7.59
C ARG A 138 0.10 8.00 8.42
N MET A 139 -0.19 8.71 9.51
CA MET A 139 -1.40 8.49 10.31
C MET A 139 -2.66 8.91 9.53
N TYR A 140 -3.69 8.08 9.55
CA TYR A 140 -5.01 8.37 9.00
C TYR A 140 -6.10 8.19 10.06
N THR A 141 -7.02 9.15 10.13
CA THR A 141 -8.19 9.12 10.99
C THR A 141 -9.45 8.98 10.14
N PHE A 142 -10.24 7.93 10.38
CA PHE A 142 -11.47 7.65 9.65
C PHE A 142 -12.68 7.84 10.57
N SER A 143 -13.58 8.77 10.24
CA SER A 143 -14.76 9.14 11.05
C SER A 143 -16.08 8.98 10.28
N SER A 144 -17.22 9.09 10.97
CA SER A 144 -18.55 9.16 10.33
C SER A 144 -18.85 10.62 10.11
N SER A 145 -19.13 11.02 8.87
CA SER A 145 -19.85 12.27 8.64
C SER A 145 -21.31 12.11 9.05
N LEU A 146 -21.57 12.23 10.35
CA LEU A 146 -22.84 12.74 10.87
C LEU A 146 -22.56 14.02 11.65
N SER A 147 -22.00 15.02 10.96
CA SER A 147 -22.18 16.43 11.28
C SER A 147 -21.56 17.28 10.18
N ASN A 148 -22.38 18.17 9.65
CA ASN A 148 -22.04 19.27 8.76
C ASN A 148 -21.02 20.22 9.41
N SER A 149 -20.27 20.97 8.58
CA SER A 149 -19.52 22.22 8.88
C SER A 149 -18.42 22.12 9.96
N SER A 150 -17.14 22.43 9.73
CA SER A 150 -16.63 23.70 9.19
C SER A 150 -15.17 23.52 8.76
N LEU A 151 -14.78 24.17 7.66
CA LEU A 151 -13.37 24.48 7.39
C LEU A 151 -12.82 25.28 8.58
N GLN A 152 -11.64 24.91 9.07
CA GLN A 152 -10.80 25.85 9.78
C GLN A 152 -9.38 25.73 9.23
N SER A 153 -9.08 26.64 8.31
CA SER A 153 -7.73 27.07 7.96
C SER A 153 -7.02 27.57 9.22
N PRO A 154 -5.74 27.22 9.45
CA PRO A 154 -4.95 27.98 10.38
C PRO A 154 -4.54 29.30 9.69
N GLY A 155 -4.74 30.41 10.38
CA GLY A 155 -4.08 31.67 10.07
C GLY A 155 -4.16 32.58 11.29
N PRO A 156 -3.38 33.66 11.33
CA PRO A 156 -2.16 33.93 10.55
C PRO A 156 -0.91 33.22 11.11
#